data_AF-A0A3D4ZG25-F1
#
_entry.id   AF-A0A3D4ZG25-F1
#
_cell.length_a   1.000
_cell.length_b   1.000
_cell.length_c   1.000
_cell.angle_alpha   90.00
_cell.angle_beta   90.00
_cell.angle_gamma   90.00
#
_symmetry.space_group_name_H-M   'P 1'
#
loop_
_entity.id
_entity.type
_entity.pdbx_description
1 polymer ?
#
loop_
_entity_poly.entity_id
_entity_poly.type
_entity_poly.pdbx_seq_one_letter_code
_entity_poly.pdbx_strand_id
1 'polypeptide(L)'
;MHDRKHLKNLLRNNGGNTIVGLDELSTKPGKNGGYNPEFGLLGSNLAGNNRLKLFPRDSERFCYAVQKKLFEKTGKTVEVLVYGDGAFKDPVVAPGFTRGLMGTPNEIKMKYIADNELAGLPQEEAQRRLKQKIAQKGSNLLGQNTSLGTTPRQLTDLLGTLCDLMSGSGDKGTPIIHIQGYFDNYASD
;
A
#
# COMPACT_ATOMS: atom_id res chain seq x y z
N MET A 1 5.96 -12.89 2.92
CA MET A 1 7.02 -13.86 2.54
C MET A 1 7.31 -14.88 3.65
N HIS A 2 6.31 -15.35 4.40
CA HIS A 2 6.55 -15.72 5.81
C HIS A 2 6.61 -17.21 6.16
N ASP A 3 5.93 -18.13 5.46
CA ASP A 3 6.04 -19.57 5.81
C ASP A 3 6.56 -20.46 4.67
N ARG A 4 6.75 -19.92 3.45
CA ARG A 4 7.15 -20.72 2.28
C ARG A 4 8.48 -21.44 2.48
N LYS A 5 9.48 -20.74 2.99
CA LYS A 5 10.81 -21.34 3.26
C LYS A 5 10.71 -22.42 4.33
N HIS A 6 9.90 -22.17 5.37
CA HIS A 6 9.66 -23.14 6.43
C HIS A 6 8.96 -24.40 5.91
N LEU A 7 7.87 -24.26 5.15
CA LEU A 7 7.16 -25.37 4.51
C LEU A 7 8.07 -26.16 3.55
N LYS A 8 8.85 -25.48 2.71
CA LYS A 8 9.81 -26.15 1.82
C LYS A 8 10.83 -26.97 2.61
N ASN A 9 11.34 -26.43 3.73
CA ASN A 9 12.27 -27.16 4.59
C ASN A 9 11.61 -28.34 5.29
N LEU A 10 10.37 -28.19 5.78
CA LEU A 10 9.60 -29.27 6.39
C LEU A 10 9.38 -30.43 5.40
N LEU A 11 8.98 -30.11 4.16
CA LEU A 11 8.78 -31.11 3.11
C LEU A 11 10.08 -31.85 2.76
N ARG A 12 11.22 -31.13 2.69
CA ARG A 12 12.54 -31.76 2.46
C ARG A 12 12.91 -32.72 3.59
N ASN A 13 12.71 -32.30 4.83
CA ASN A 13 13.04 -33.09 6.01
C ASN A 13 12.19 -34.36 6.15
N ASN A 14 11.02 -34.42 5.49
CA ASN A 14 10.12 -35.58 5.48
C ASN A 14 10.22 -36.41 4.18
N GLY A 15 11.34 -36.35 3.46
CA GLY A 15 11.61 -37.20 2.29
C GLY A 15 11.14 -36.63 0.95
N GLY A 16 10.80 -35.34 0.88
CA GLY A 16 10.51 -34.67 -0.39
C GLY A 16 11.77 -34.49 -1.24
N ASN A 17 11.90 -35.29 -2.30
CA ASN A 17 13.06 -35.27 -3.21
C ASN A 17 13.14 -34.01 -4.08
N THR A 18 11.99 -33.56 -4.60
CA THR A 18 11.90 -32.38 -5.48
C THR A 18 10.73 -31.51 -5.03
N ILE A 19 11.04 -30.33 -4.51
CA ILE A 19 10.06 -29.34 -4.05
C ILE A 19 10.30 -28.07 -4.83
N VAL A 20 9.29 -27.69 -5.62
CA VAL A 20 9.32 -26.51 -6.49
C VAL A 20 8.19 -25.58 -6.08
N GLY A 21 8.52 -24.33 -5.80
CA GLY A 21 7.52 -23.29 -5.57
C GLY A 21 7.25 -22.44 -6.81
N LEU A 22 6.06 -21.84 -6.89
CA LEU A 22 5.74 -20.87 -7.94
C LEU A 22 6.73 -19.69 -7.95
N ASP A 23 7.28 -19.33 -6.79
CA ASP A 23 8.32 -18.30 -6.62
C ASP A 23 9.65 -18.64 -7.30
N GLU A 24 9.87 -19.89 -7.66
CA GLU A 24 11.11 -20.35 -8.30
C GLU A 24 10.95 -20.51 -9.82
N LEU A 25 9.71 -20.48 -10.31
CA LEU A 25 9.39 -20.63 -11.73
C LEU A 25 9.39 -19.27 -12.43
N SER A 26 9.93 -19.23 -13.66
CA SER A 26 10.02 -18.00 -14.46
C SER A 26 10.72 -16.83 -13.75
N THR A 27 11.79 -17.12 -13.01
CA THR A 27 12.59 -16.13 -12.26
C THR A 27 13.71 -15.50 -13.09
N LYS A 28 13.99 -16.04 -14.27
CA LYS A 28 15.05 -15.58 -15.17
C LYS A 28 14.51 -15.41 -16.60
N PRO A 29 15.13 -14.56 -17.42
CA PRO A 29 14.78 -14.46 -18.84
C PRO A 29 14.83 -15.84 -19.50
N GLY A 30 13.70 -16.28 -20.05
CA GLY A 30 13.61 -17.49 -20.87
C GLY A 30 13.87 -17.18 -22.35
N LYS A 31 13.80 -18.22 -23.19
CA LYS A 31 13.85 -18.04 -24.66
C LYS A 31 12.66 -17.19 -25.15
N ASN A 32 11.49 -17.43 -24.58
CA ASN A 32 10.24 -16.73 -24.88
C ASN A 32 9.49 -16.41 -23.56
N GLY A 33 8.73 -15.32 -23.54
CA GLY A 33 7.86 -14.96 -22.42
C GLY A 33 8.49 -14.00 -21.41
N GLY A 34 7.69 -13.61 -20.40
CA GLY A 34 8.13 -12.76 -19.30
C GLY A 34 8.76 -13.55 -18.16
N TYR A 35 9.44 -12.84 -17.26
CA TYR A 35 9.97 -13.39 -16.01
C TYR A 35 9.81 -12.37 -14.88
N ASN A 36 9.70 -12.84 -13.65
CA ASN A 36 9.72 -12.01 -12.45
C ASN A 36 10.80 -12.54 -11.48
N PRO A 37 11.90 -11.81 -11.28
CA PRO A 37 13.03 -12.30 -10.46
C PRO A 37 12.71 -12.39 -8.97
N GLU A 38 11.70 -11.67 -8.49
CA GLU A 38 11.34 -11.58 -7.07
C GLU A 38 10.24 -12.56 -6.69
N PHE A 39 9.27 -12.74 -7.59
CA PHE A 39 8.04 -13.49 -7.30
C PHE A 39 7.83 -14.69 -8.21
N GLY A 40 8.65 -14.88 -9.24
CA GLY A 40 8.45 -15.97 -10.21
C GLY A 40 7.04 -15.93 -10.81
N LEU A 41 6.26 -16.98 -10.59
CA LEU A 41 4.85 -17.06 -10.96
C LEU A 41 3.86 -16.66 -9.85
N LEU A 42 4.32 -16.33 -8.63
CA LEU A 42 3.43 -15.84 -7.57
C LEU A 42 2.76 -14.53 -7.97
N GLY A 43 1.47 -14.39 -7.61
CA GLY A 43 0.65 -13.23 -7.97
C GLY A 43 0.37 -13.09 -9.46
N SER A 44 0.71 -14.11 -10.25
CA SER A 44 0.36 -14.13 -11.67
C SER A 44 -1.12 -14.50 -11.84
N ASN A 45 -1.75 -13.93 -12.86
CA ASN A 45 -3.14 -14.19 -13.18
C ASN A 45 -3.30 -14.70 -14.62
N LEU A 46 -4.41 -15.37 -14.91
CA LEU A 46 -4.73 -15.82 -16.25
C LEU A 46 -5.01 -14.60 -17.16
N ALA A 47 -4.38 -14.57 -18.33
CA ALA A 47 -4.55 -13.50 -19.32
C ALA A 47 -5.18 -14.01 -20.64
N GLY A 48 -5.70 -15.24 -20.62
CA GLY A 48 -6.24 -15.98 -21.76
C GLY A 48 -5.79 -17.43 -21.74
N ASN A 49 -6.33 -18.27 -22.64
CA ASN A 49 -6.15 -19.73 -22.60
C ASN A 49 -4.68 -20.19 -22.56
N ASN A 50 -3.79 -19.47 -23.23
CA ASN A 50 -2.37 -19.82 -23.35
C ASN A 50 -1.43 -18.71 -22.83
N ARG A 51 -1.93 -17.79 -22.00
CA ARG A 51 -1.15 -16.64 -21.53
C ARG A 51 -1.34 -16.40 -20.04
N LEU A 52 -0.23 -16.10 -19.38
CA LEU A 52 -0.20 -15.69 -17.99
C LEU A 52 0.25 -14.23 -17.89
N LYS A 53 -0.46 -13.43 -17.09
CA LYS A 53 -0.03 -12.09 -16.67
C LYS A 53 0.79 -12.24 -15.40
N LEU A 54 2.10 -12.02 -15.51
CA LEU A 54 2.98 -12.05 -14.35
C LEU A 54 2.69 -10.90 -13.40
N PHE A 55 3.04 -11.09 -12.14
CA PHE A 55 3.05 -10.00 -11.18
C PHE A 55 3.98 -8.87 -11.66
N PRO A 56 3.63 -7.59 -11.43
CA PRO A 56 4.45 -6.46 -11.87
C PRO A 56 5.90 -6.56 -11.40
N ARG A 57 6.80 -6.06 -12.25
CA ARG A 57 8.21 -5.85 -11.94
C ARG A 57 8.59 -4.42 -12.32
N ASP A 58 9.69 -3.91 -11.77
CA ASP A 58 10.15 -2.54 -12.04
C ASP A 58 9.08 -1.47 -11.71
N SER A 59 8.14 -1.78 -10.81
CA SER A 59 6.97 -0.95 -10.51
C SER A 59 7.36 0.40 -9.91
N GLU A 60 8.41 0.44 -9.10
CA GLU A 60 8.95 1.69 -8.57
C GLU A 60 9.47 2.60 -9.70
N ARG A 61 10.26 2.04 -10.62
CA ARG A 61 10.75 2.77 -11.80
C ARG A 61 9.58 3.30 -12.64
N PHE A 62 8.52 2.50 -12.80
CA PHE A 62 7.30 2.94 -13.46
C PHE A 62 6.64 4.12 -12.73
N CYS A 63 6.49 4.05 -11.41
CA CYS A 63 5.90 5.13 -10.60
C CYS A 63 6.65 6.46 -10.79
N TYR A 64 7.98 6.45 -10.68
CA TYR A 64 8.78 7.67 -10.89
C TYR A 64 8.71 8.19 -12.33
N ALA A 65 8.60 7.31 -13.32
CA ALA A 65 8.41 7.73 -14.71
C ALA A 65 7.05 8.42 -14.93
N VAL A 66 5.99 7.93 -14.28
CA VAL A 66 4.66 8.56 -14.31
C VAL A 66 4.69 9.91 -13.58
N GLN A 67 5.24 9.97 -12.36
CA GLN A 67 5.37 11.21 -11.60
C GLN A 67 6.12 12.28 -12.41
N LYS A 68 7.25 11.91 -13.02
CA LYS A 68 8.02 12.81 -13.88
C LYS A 68 7.18 13.36 -15.03
N LYS A 69 6.47 12.49 -15.77
CA LYS A 69 5.61 12.90 -16.89
C LYS A 69 4.47 13.82 -16.45
N LEU A 70 3.87 13.57 -15.28
CA LEU A 70 2.82 14.42 -14.72
C LEU A 70 3.39 15.80 -14.33
N PHE A 71 4.56 15.82 -13.70
CA PHE A 71 5.25 17.07 -13.35
C PHE A 71 5.58 17.90 -14.59
N GLU A 72 6.16 17.28 -15.63
CA GLU A 72 6.49 17.96 -16.90
C GLU A 72 5.25 18.57 -17.59
N LYS A 73 4.08 17.93 -17.46
CA LYS A 73 2.84 18.38 -18.09
C LYS A 73 2.04 19.39 -17.27
N THR A 74 2.18 19.36 -15.94
CA THR A 74 1.25 20.09 -15.04
C THR A 74 1.96 21.02 -14.07
N GLY A 75 3.28 20.92 -13.92
CA GLY A 75 4.06 21.60 -12.90
C GLY A 75 3.81 21.10 -11.47
N LYS A 76 2.99 20.06 -11.28
CA LYS A 76 2.63 19.53 -9.96
C LYS A 76 3.32 18.20 -9.70
N THR A 77 3.92 18.07 -8.51
CA THR A 77 4.43 16.78 -8.03
C THR A 77 3.28 15.98 -7.45
N VAL A 78 2.98 14.83 -8.07
CA VAL A 78 1.93 13.91 -7.65
C VAL A 78 2.59 12.61 -7.22
N GLU A 79 2.19 12.07 -6.07
CA GLU A 79 2.66 10.76 -5.62
C GLU A 79 1.94 9.64 -6.40
N VAL A 80 2.67 8.60 -6.77
CA VAL A 80 2.19 7.51 -7.62
C VAL A 80 2.36 6.18 -6.91
N LEU A 81 1.34 5.34 -6.99
CA LEU A 81 1.28 4.00 -6.41
C LEU A 81 0.81 3.01 -7.48
N VAL A 82 1.56 1.94 -7.70
CA VAL A 82 1.04 0.71 -8.30
C VAL A 82 0.50 -0.14 -7.17
N TYR A 83 -0.78 -0.50 -7.26
CA TYR A 83 -1.44 -1.36 -6.27
C TYR A 83 -1.90 -2.67 -6.91
N GLY A 84 -2.02 -3.70 -6.09
CA GLY A 84 -2.59 -5.00 -6.44
C GLY A 84 -3.82 -5.30 -5.60
N ASP A 85 -4.47 -6.39 -5.98
CA ASP A 85 -5.52 -7.06 -5.20
C ASP A 85 -4.99 -7.40 -3.80
N GLY A 86 -5.62 -6.83 -2.78
CA GLY A 86 -5.23 -7.00 -1.37
C GLY A 86 -5.46 -8.40 -0.81
N ALA A 87 -6.06 -9.32 -1.57
CA ALA A 87 -6.35 -10.70 -1.18
C ALA A 87 -5.10 -11.58 -1.11
N PHE A 88 -3.96 -11.13 -1.65
CA PHE A 88 -2.72 -11.88 -1.57
C PHE A 88 -1.88 -11.44 -0.36
N LYS A 89 -1.66 -12.37 0.57
CA LYS A 89 -0.63 -12.26 1.63
C LYS A 89 0.79 -12.20 1.03
N ASP A 90 0.93 -12.71 -0.20
CA ASP A 90 2.14 -12.70 -1.00
C ASP A 90 1.75 -12.87 -2.48
N PRO A 91 2.12 -11.96 -3.40
CA PRO A 91 2.98 -10.77 -3.22
C PRO A 91 2.29 -9.58 -2.51
N VAL A 92 3.04 -8.48 -2.29
CA VAL A 92 2.61 -7.29 -1.54
C VAL A 92 1.50 -6.49 -2.23
N VAL A 93 0.71 -5.75 -1.45
CA VAL A 93 -0.37 -4.86 -1.93
C VAL A 93 0.17 -3.73 -2.82
N ALA A 94 1.36 -3.22 -2.52
CA ALA A 94 1.97 -2.09 -3.21
C ALA A 94 3.34 -2.47 -3.79
N PRO A 95 3.42 -3.05 -5.00
CA PRO A 95 4.69 -3.45 -5.61
C PRO A 95 5.61 -2.29 -6.00
N GLY A 96 5.12 -1.05 -6.03
CA GLY A 96 5.96 0.12 -6.26
C GLY A 96 5.21 1.41 -6.00
N PHE A 97 5.92 2.40 -5.46
CA PHE A 97 5.37 3.70 -5.10
C PHE A 97 6.46 4.77 -5.03
N THR A 98 6.07 6.04 -5.07
CA THR A 98 6.99 7.18 -4.90
C THR A 98 7.24 7.50 -3.43
N ARG A 99 8.39 8.12 -3.12
CA ARG A 99 8.88 8.33 -1.74
C ARG A 99 7.90 9.06 -0.82
N GLY A 100 7.04 9.95 -1.32
CA GLY A 100 6.08 10.68 -0.49
C GLY A 100 5.01 9.77 0.14
N LEU A 101 4.89 8.52 -0.30
CA LEU A 101 4.01 7.51 0.30
C LEU A 101 4.71 6.64 1.35
N MET A 102 5.99 6.87 1.65
CA MET A 102 6.67 6.17 2.74
C MET A 102 6.18 6.66 4.10
N GLY A 103 5.89 5.71 4.99
CA GLY A 103 5.57 5.99 6.39
C GLY A 103 4.18 5.50 6.79
N THR A 104 3.73 5.97 7.94
CA THR A 104 2.42 5.66 8.52
C THR A 104 1.59 6.93 8.62
N PRO A 105 0.25 6.83 8.54
CA PRO A 105 -0.62 7.98 8.80
C PRO A 105 -0.29 8.65 10.14
N ASN A 106 -0.33 9.98 10.16
CA ASN A 106 -0.23 10.77 11.38
C ASN A 106 -1.62 10.84 12.05
N GLU A 107 -2.17 9.69 12.45
CA GLU A 107 -3.54 9.58 12.97
C GLU A 107 -3.69 10.18 14.37
N ILE A 108 -4.63 11.10 14.51
CA ILE A 108 -5.13 11.57 15.80
C ILE A 108 -6.37 10.75 16.15
N LYS A 109 -6.44 10.22 17.38
CA LYS A 109 -7.65 9.58 17.90
C LYS A 109 -8.73 10.63 18.18
N MET A 110 -9.38 11.11 17.12
CA MET A 110 -10.40 12.16 17.17
C MET A 110 -11.52 11.79 18.13
N LYS A 111 -11.96 10.52 18.11
CA LYS A 111 -12.97 10.00 19.03
C LYS A 111 -12.51 10.04 20.49
N TYR A 112 -11.26 9.68 20.79
CA TYR A 112 -10.73 9.75 22.15
C TYR A 112 -10.71 11.19 22.68
N ILE A 113 -10.28 12.14 21.85
CA ILE A 113 -10.27 13.56 22.21
C ILE A 113 -11.71 14.07 22.41
N ALA A 114 -12.62 13.70 21.50
CA ALA A 114 -14.03 14.06 21.61
C ALA A 114 -14.66 13.53 22.90
N ASP A 115 -14.47 12.25 23.21
CA ASP A 115 -15.11 11.57 24.34
C ASP A 115 -14.52 11.96 25.70
N ASN A 116 -13.24 12.36 25.78
CA ASN A 116 -12.56 12.63 27.07
C ASN A 116 -12.26 14.10 27.34
N GLU A 117 -11.96 14.88 26.30
CA GLU A 117 -11.44 16.25 26.47
C GLU A 117 -12.41 17.32 25.97
N LEU A 118 -13.33 16.95 25.07
CA LEU A 118 -14.31 17.87 24.49
C LEU A 118 -15.74 17.59 24.99
N ALA A 119 -15.93 16.57 25.82
CA ALA A 119 -17.22 16.22 26.38
C ALA A 119 -17.81 17.38 27.19
N GLY A 120 -19.05 17.76 26.86
CA GLY A 120 -19.77 18.85 27.53
C GLY A 120 -19.39 20.27 27.09
N LEU A 121 -18.43 20.44 26.16
CA LEU A 121 -18.14 21.75 25.58
C LEU A 121 -19.17 22.15 24.51
N PRO A 122 -19.51 23.45 24.40
CA PRO A 122 -20.23 23.97 23.25
C PRO A 122 -19.48 23.65 21.95
N GLN A 123 -20.23 23.37 20.88
CA GLN A 123 -19.69 22.87 19.61
C GLN A 123 -18.58 23.76 19.02
N GLU A 124 -18.74 25.09 19.09
CA GLU A 124 -17.72 26.04 18.62
C GLU A 124 -16.43 25.98 19.44
N GLU A 125 -16.54 25.82 20.77
CA GLU A 125 -15.37 25.72 21.64
C GLU A 125 -14.66 24.36 21.47
N ALA A 126 -15.43 23.29 21.30
CA ALA A 126 -14.91 21.96 21.00
C ALA A 126 -14.11 21.96 19.68
N GLN A 127 -14.65 22.57 18.63
CA GLN A 127 -13.97 22.71 17.32
C GLN A 127 -12.68 23.53 17.42
N ARG A 128 -12.72 24.66 18.14
CA ARG A 128 -11.53 25.50 18.35
C ARG A 128 -10.41 24.74 19.06
N ARG A 129 -10.73 24.02 20.14
CA ARG A 129 -9.73 23.22 20.90
C ARG A 129 -9.19 22.06 20.08
N LEU A 130 -10.03 21.43 19.26
CA LEU A 130 -9.63 20.37 18.36
C LEU A 130 -8.64 20.88 17.29
N LYS A 131 -8.95 22.00 16.62
CA LYS A 131 -8.03 22.64 15.66
C LYS A 131 -6.71 23.02 16.31
N GLN A 132 -6.74 23.61 17.51
CA GLN A 132 -5.52 23.93 18.26
C GLN A 132 -4.67 22.70 18.58
N LYS A 133 -5.28 21.59 19.00
CA LYS A 133 -4.56 20.34 19.27
C LYS A 133 -3.96 19.72 18.02
N ILE A 134 -4.67 19.77 16.91
CA ILE A 134 -4.18 19.27 15.62
C ILE A 134 -3.01 20.16 15.13
N ALA A 135 -3.12 21.49 15.26
CA ALA A 135 -2.05 22.42 14.88
C ALA A 135 -0.81 22.35 15.77
N GLN A 136 -0.98 22.11 17.09
CA GLN A 136 0.13 21.94 18.03
C GLN A 136 0.82 20.57 17.90
N LYS A 137 0.17 19.59 17.27
CA LYS A 137 0.75 18.27 17.01
C LYS A 137 1.65 18.33 15.78
N GLY A 138 2.96 18.47 16.02
CA GLY A 138 3.99 18.33 14.99
C GLY A 138 4.00 16.95 14.31
N SER A 139 4.85 16.81 13.28
CA SER A 139 4.91 15.67 12.35
C SER A 139 5.35 14.32 12.91
N ASN A 140 5.71 14.21 14.19
CA ASN A 140 6.23 12.97 14.80
C ASN A 140 5.38 12.52 16.00
N LEU A 141 4.59 11.46 15.82
CA LEU A 141 3.74 10.84 16.84
C LEU A 141 4.33 9.56 17.48
N LEU A 142 5.60 9.23 17.23
CA LEU A 142 6.21 8.04 17.87
C LEU A 142 6.35 8.26 19.38
N GLY A 143 5.49 7.63 20.18
CA GLY A 143 5.68 7.45 21.63
C GLY A 143 4.84 8.31 22.58
N GLN A 144 3.82 9.02 22.12
CA GLN A 144 2.89 9.72 23.04
C GLN A 144 1.69 8.82 23.40
N ASN A 145 1.14 8.94 24.61
CA ASN A 145 -0.01 8.13 25.07
C ASN A 145 -1.22 8.16 24.11
N THR A 146 -1.35 9.19 23.27
CA THR A 146 -2.39 9.28 22.23
C THR A 146 -2.19 8.35 21.03
N SER A 147 -0.98 7.80 20.81
CA SER A 147 -0.64 6.85 19.75
C SER A 147 -0.56 5.39 20.23
N LEU A 148 -0.70 5.13 21.54
CA LEU A 148 -0.69 3.77 22.09
C LEU A 148 -1.87 2.95 21.55
N GLY A 149 -1.60 1.80 20.94
CA GLY A 149 -2.62 0.85 20.48
C GLY A 149 -3.07 1.03 19.02
N THR A 150 -2.42 1.84 18.20
CA THR A 150 -2.59 1.75 16.75
C THR A 150 -1.64 0.67 16.21
N THR A 151 -2.18 -0.30 15.49
CA THR A 151 -1.33 -1.16 14.65
C THR A 151 -0.68 -0.25 13.61
N PRO A 152 0.67 -0.17 13.53
CA PRO A 152 1.30 0.67 12.52
C PRO A 152 0.92 0.17 11.14
N ARG A 153 0.10 0.94 10.42
CA ARG A 153 -0.32 0.65 9.05
C ARG A 153 0.50 1.49 8.10
N GLN A 154 1.11 0.85 7.10
CA GLN A 154 1.81 1.61 6.07
C GLN A 154 0.79 2.34 5.20
N LEU A 155 1.12 3.58 4.81
CA LEU A 155 0.30 4.38 3.92
C LEU A 155 -0.01 3.64 2.61
N THR A 156 0.98 2.92 2.08
CA THR A 156 0.85 2.15 0.83
C THR A 156 -0.14 1.00 0.94
N ASP A 157 -0.21 0.33 2.09
CA ASP A 157 -1.17 -0.76 2.32
C ASP A 157 -2.60 -0.22 2.44
N LEU A 158 -2.76 0.91 3.13
CA LEU A 158 -4.05 1.61 3.28
C LEU A 158 -4.56 2.12 1.94
N LEU A 159 -3.73 2.88 1.23
CA LEU A 159 -4.09 3.47 -0.06
C LEU A 159 -4.29 2.38 -1.11
N GLY A 160 -3.46 1.35 -1.14
CA GLY A 160 -3.59 0.24 -2.07
C GLY A 160 -4.90 -0.53 -1.87
N THR A 161 -5.24 -0.86 -0.62
CA THR A 161 -6.51 -1.53 -0.29
C THR A 161 -7.72 -0.66 -0.63
N LEU A 162 -7.65 0.66 -0.38
CA LEU A 162 -8.71 1.59 -0.76
C LEU A 162 -8.87 1.64 -2.29
N CYS A 163 -7.77 1.71 -3.04
CA CYS A 163 -7.82 1.70 -4.50
C CYS A 163 -8.44 0.41 -5.04
N ASP A 164 -8.06 -0.75 -4.49
CA ASP A 164 -8.61 -2.05 -4.86
C ASP A 164 -10.13 -2.13 -4.62
N LEU A 165 -10.59 -1.68 -3.44
CA LEU A 165 -12.01 -1.59 -3.12
C LEU A 165 -12.78 -0.71 -4.12
N MET A 166 -12.19 0.42 -4.53
CA MET A 166 -12.81 1.39 -5.43
C MET A 166 -12.81 0.93 -6.88
N SER A 167 -11.71 0.35 -7.38
CA SER A 167 -11.65 -0.16 -8.75
C SER A 167 -12.41 -1.47 -8.94
N GLY A 168 -12.54 -2.27 -7.89
CA GLY A 168 -13.05 -3.64 -7.98
C GLY A 168 -12.14 -4.51 -8.85
N SER A 169 -12.69 -5.61 -9.39
CA SER A 169 -11.93 -6.49 -10.29
C SER A 169 -11.44 -5.76 -11.54
N GLY A 170 -10.25 -6.11 -12.02
CA GLY A 170 -9.60 -5.47 -13.18
C GLY A 170 -10.43 -5.49 -14.48
N ASP A 171 -11.49 -6.28 -14.54
CA ASP A 171 -12.42 -6.38 -15.66
C ASP A 171 -13.40 -5.18 -15.77
N LYS A 172 -13.48 -4.33 -14.73
CA LYS A 172 -14.39 -3.17 -14.72
C LYS A 172 -13.91 -1.98 -15.53
N GLY A 173 -12.72 -2.05 -16.14
CA GLY A 173 -12.25 -1.02 -17.07
C GLY A 173 -11.75 0.29 -16.42
N THR A 174 -11.62 0.35 -15.10
CA THR A 174 -11.10 1.52 -14.36
C THR A 174 -9.76 1.21 -13.69
N PRO A 175 -8.65 1.18 -14.44
CA PRO A 175 -7.33 0.79 -13.91
C PRO A 175 -6.60 1.90 -13.16
N ILE A 176 -7.19 3.10 -13.04
CA ILE A 176 -6.56 4.29 -12.47
C ILE A 176 -7.51 4.94 -11.48
N ILE A 177 -7.03 5.14 -10.25
CA ILE A 177 -7.70 5.89 -9.20
C ILE A 177 -6.94 7.19 -8.95
N HIS A 178 -7.67 8.31 -8.89
CA HIS A 178 -7.13 9.60 -8.51
C HIS A 178 -7.61 9.92 -7.09
N ILE A 179 -6.66 10.09 -6.17
CA ILE A 179 -6.94 10.43 -4.77
C ILE A 179 -6.56 11.89 -4.56
N GLN A 180 -7.49 12.67 -4.01
CA GLN A 180 -7.28 14.07 -3.63
C GLN A 180 -7.67 14.28 -2.17
N GLY A 181 -7.00 15.24 -1.54
CA GLY A 181 -7.26 15.66 -0.17
C GLY A 181 -6.89 14.66 0.94
N TYR A 182 -6.21 13.56 0.59
CA TYR A 182 -5.84 12.54 1.57
C TYR A 182 -4.85 13.04 2.64
N PHE A 183 -3.96 13.95 2.25
CA PHE A 183 -2.97 14.57 3.13
C PHE A 183 -3.40 15.94 3.64
N ASP A 184 -4.64 16.35 3.36
CA ASP A 184 -5.15 17.63 3.85
C ASP A 184 -5.29 17.54 5.38
N ASN A 185 -4.81 18.58 6.05
CA ASN A 185 -4.84 18.66 7.50
C ASN A 185 -6.06 19.51 7.92
N TYR A 186 -6.94 18.93 8.72
CA TYR A 186 -8.17 19.58 9.23
C TYR A 186 -7.93 20.89 10.00
N ALA A 187 -6.72 21.16 10.49
CA ALA A 187 -6.38 22.42 11.13
C ALA A 187 -5.88 23.52 10.18
N SER A 188 -5.71 23.21 8.89
CA SER A 188 -5.22 24.15 7.88
C SER A 188 -6.34 24.96 7.22
N ASP A 189 -7.59 24.52 7.41
CA ASP A 189 -8.85 25.19 7.06
C ASP A 189 -9.61 25.56 8.35
#